data_AF-A0A382BNL8-F1
#
_entry.id   AF-A0A382BNL8-F1
#
_cell.length_a   1.000
_cell.length_b   1.000
_cell.length_c   1.000
_cell.angle_alpha   90.00
_cell.angle_beta   90.00
_cell.angle_gamma   90.00
#
_symmetry.space_group_name_H-M   'P 1'
#
loop_
_entity.id
_entity.type
_entity.pdbx_description
1 polymer ?
#
loop_
_entity_poly.entity_id
_entity_poly.type
_entity_poly.pdbx_seq_one_letter_code
_entity_poly.pdbx_strand_id
1 'polypeptide(L)' 'MAASPDKVFGVQRHDADRAGLHYDLRLERDGMLKSWSIPKGMPTNKRHLAIATPDH' A
#
# COMPACT_ATOMS: atom_id res chain seq x y z
N MET A 1 25.54 -11.71 2.63
CA MET A 1 24.28 -10.93 2.54
C MET A 1 23.21 -11.92 2.12
N ALA A 2 22.26 -12.24 3.00
CA ALA A 2 21.16 -13.12 2.63
C ALA A 2 20.38 -12.45 1.50
N ALA A 3 20.01 -13.21 0.46
CA ALA A 3 19.09 -12.72 -0.55
C ALA A 3 17.86 -12.17 0.18
N SER A 4 17.52 -10.89 -0.05
CA SER A 4 16.22 -10.38 0.38
C SER A 4 15.17 -11.34 -0.16
N PRO A 5 14.21 -11.82 0.65
CA PRO A 5 13.10 -12.60 0.10
C PRO A 5 12.51 -11.82 -1.08
N ASP A 6 12.09 -12.52 -2.14
CA ASP A 6 11.54 -11.92 -3.35
C ASP A 6 10.70 -10.69 -2.99
N LYS A 7 11.04 -9.51 -3.52
CA LYS A 7 10.42 -8.25 -3.13
C LYS A 7 8.90 -8.39 -3.18
N VAL A 8 8.27 -8.41 -2.00
CA VAL A 8 6.83 -8.65 -1.87
C VAL A 8 6.09 -7.32 -1.99
N PHE A 9 4.93 -7.35 -2.63
CA PHE A 9 3.97 -6.26 -2.57
C PHE A 9 2.57 -6.78 -2.27
N GLY A 10 1.75 -5.93 -1.67
CA GLY A 10 0.37 -6.20 -1.34
C GLY A 10 -0.52 -5.04 -1.73
N VAL A 11 -1.70 -5.35 -2.28
CA VAL A 11 -2.77 -4.40 -2.53
C VAL A 11 -4.02 -4.92 -1.86
N GLN A 12 -4.50 -4.20 -0.85
CA GLN A 12 -5.67 -4.61 -0.08
C GLN A 12 -6.82 -3.64 -0.32
N ARG A 13 -7.99 -4.18 -0.66
CA ARG A 13 -9.24 -3.40 -0.64
C ARG A 13 -9.69 -3.27 0.81
N HIS A 14 -9.86 -2.05 1.29
CA HIS A 14 -10.24 -1.77 2.66
C HIS A 14 -11.52 -0.95 2.68
N ASP A 15 -12.60 -1.57 3.16
CA ASP A 15 -13.89 -0.90 3.36
C ASP A 15 -14.02 -0.57 4.85
N ALA A 16 -13.69 0.67 5.21
CA ALA A 16 -13.64 1.12 6.59
C ALA A 16 -14.83 2.03 6.92
N ASP A 17 -15.54 1.75 8.02
CA ASP A 17 -16.80 2.42 8.37
C ASP A 17 -16.72 3.96 8.38
N ARG A 18 -15.59 4.53 8.83
CA ARG A 18 -15.42 5.99 8.94
C ARG A 18 -14.69 6.63 7.76
N ALA A 19 -13.77 5.92 7.14
CA ALA A 19 -12.93 6.46 6.05
C ALA A 19 -13.49 6.13 4.66
N GLY A 20 -14.49 5.27 4.59
CA GLY A 20 -15.02 4.71 3.36
C GLY A 20 -14.05 3.74 2.69
N LEU A 21 -14.45 3.31 1.49
CA LEU A 21 -13.67 2.41 0.65
C LEU A 21 -12.38 3.06 0.17
N HIS A 22 -11.25 2.39 0.42
CA HIS A 22 -9.95 2.75 -0.08
C HIS A 22 -9.10 1.51 -0.35
N TYR A 23 -7.89 1.72 -0.86
CA TYR A 23 -6.93 0.64 -1.10
C TYR A 23 -5.65 0.92 -0.35
N ASP A 24 -5.13 -0.09 0.35
CA ASP A 24 -3.83 -0.03 0.99
C ASP A 24 -2.78 -0.68 0.08
N LEU A 25 -1.77 0.09 -0.30
CA LEU A 25 -0.59 -0.37 -1.02
C LEU A 25 0.53 -0.61 -0.01
N ARG A 26 1.15 -1.79 -0.07
CA ARG A 26 2.30 -2.17 0.73
C ARG A 26 3.42 -2.65 -0.16
N LEU A 27 4.62 -2.10 0.03
CA LEU A 27 5.82 -2.46 -0.72
C LEU A 27 6.92 -2.86 0.27
N GLU A 28 7.53 -4.03 0.07
CA GLU A 28 8.71 -4.44 0.83
C GLU A 28 9.89 -3.51 0.54
N ARG A 29 10.49 -3.02 1.61
CA ARG A 29 11.76 -2.32 1.58
C ARG A 29 12.49 -2.52 2.90
N ASP A 30 13.69 -3.07 2.80
CA ASP A 30 14.62 -3.27 3.92
C ASP A 30 13.99 -4.12 5.04
N GLY A 31 13.16 -5.10 4.68
CA GLY A 31 12.51 -6.01 5.63
C GLY A 31 11.24 -5.46 6.30
N MET A 32 10.76 -4.28 5.88
CA MET A 32 9.49 -3.69 6.34
C MET A 32 8.55 -3.42 5.17
N LEU A 33 7.25 -3.41 5.42
CA LEU A 33 6.23 -3.02 4.45
C LEU A 33 5.93 -1.53 4.56
N LYS A 34 6.55 -0.74 3.70
CA LYS A 34 6.17 0.67 3.53
C LYS A 34 4.75 0.73 2.99
N SER A 35 3.89 1.48 3.68
CA SER A 35 2.44 1.38 3.50
C SER A 35 1.80 2.73 3.16
N TRP A 36 0.84 2.73 2.24
CA TRP A 36 0.07 3.92 1.86
C TRP A 36 -1.41 3.59 1.65
N SER A 37 -2.29 4.49 2.10
CA SER A 37 -3.70 4.48 1.77
C SER A 37 -3.96 5.28 0.47
N ILE A 38 -4.77 4.72 -0.43
CA ILE A 38 -5.13 5.30 -1.73
C ILE A 38 -6.65 5.47 -1.78
N PRO A 39 -7.20 6.64 -1.38
CA PRO A 39 -8.64 6.84 -1.24
C PRO A 39 -9.41 6.75 -2.55
N LYS A 40 -8.76 7.10 -3.67
CA LYS A 40 -9.37 7.08 -5.01
C LYS A 40 -9.22 5.72 -5.73
N GLY A 41 -8.75 4.70 -5.02
CA GLY A 41 -8.45 3.37 -5.57
C GLY A 41 -7.20 3.33 -6.44
N MET A 42 -6.87 2.15 -6.97
CA MET A 42 -5.68 1.99 -7.81
C MET A 42 -5.86 2.68 -9.18
N PRO A 43 -4.93 3.55 -9.60
CA PRO A 43 -5.03 4.21 -10.89
C PRO A 43 -4.64 3.29 -12.05
N THR A 44 -5.28 3.49 -13.20
CA THR A 44 -4.89 2.84 -14.48
C THR A 44 -4.20 3.80 -15.45
N ASN A 45 -4.54 5.09 -15.44
CA ASN A 45 -4.03 6.07 -16.43
C ASN A 45 -3.82 7.50 -15.89
N LYS A 46 -4.02 7.74 -14.58
CA LYS A 46 -3.92 9.05 -13.95
C LYS A 46 -3.25 8.96 -12.59
N ARG A 47 -2.68 10.06 -12.08
CA ARG A 47 -2.05 10.04 -10.75
C ARG A 47 -3.12 10.12 -9.66
N HIS A 48 -3.04 9.24 -8.66
CA HIS A 48 -3.85 9.29 -7.44
C HIS A 48 -3.01 9.69 -6.24
N LEU A 49 -3.65 10.30 -5.23
CA LEU A 49 -3.02 10.60 -3.95
C LEU A 49 -2.74 9.30 -3.19
N ALA A 50 -1.51 9.14 -2.71
CA ALA A 50 -1.10 8.07 -1.80
C ALA A 50 -0.69 8.71 -0.46
N ILE A 51 -1.42 8.38 0.61
CA ILE A 51 -1.22 8.92 1.95
C ILE A 51 -0.37 7.94 2.74
N ALA A 52 0.78 8.37 3.24
CA ALA A 52 1.66 7.50 4.02
C ALA A 52 0.96 7.04 5.32
N THR A 53 1.09 5.76 5.62
CA THR A 53 0.58 5.10 6.83
C THR A 53 1.73 4.37 7.54
N PRO A 54 1.59 4.01 8.83
CA PRO A 54 2.62 3.27 9.53
C PRO A 54 3.05 2.00 8.79
N ASP A 55 4.35 1.72 8.84
CA ASP A 55 4.92 0.50 8.28
C ASP A 55 4.30 -0.73 8.96
N HIS A 56 4.24 -1.82 8.20
CA HIS A 56 3.81 -3.13 8.69
C HIS A 56 4.97 -4.14 8.67
#